data_AF-A0A352IWI4-F1
#
_entry.id   AF-A0A352IWI4-F1
#
_cell.length_a   1.000
_cell.length_b   1.000
_cell.length_c   1.000
_cell.angle_alpha   90.00
_cell.angle_beta   90.00
_cell.angle_gamma   90.00
#
_symmetry.space_group_name_H-M   'P 1'
#
loop_
_entity.id
_entity.type
_entity.pdbx_description
1 polymer ?
#
loop_
_entity_poly.entity_id
_entity_poly.type
_entity_poly.pdbx_seq_one_letter_code
_entity_poly.pdbx_strand_id
1 'polypeptide(L)'
;ETLEVSQLPPADKAEGGSPITLPGVDLPLALNISGVRLGPFTFNGNRVWDRFELDAGGSGAAWNIKRAWYQLGEYTVSAAGRIETRRDWPVNLEVKADIPPPYGDEWLLDARLSGSVRDLMVAAS
;
A
#
# COMPACT_ATOMS: atom_id res chain seq x y z
N GLU A 1 -22.93 31.06 11.68
CA GLU A 1 -21.64 30.36 11.92
C GLU A 1 -21.01 30.06 10.58
N THR A 2 -19.75 30.45 10.38
CA THR A 2 -19.01 30.29 9.11
C THR A 2 -18.31 28.94 9.14
N LEU A 3 -18.62 28.07 8.18
CA LEU A 3 -18.05 26.72 8.07
C LEU A 3 -16.67 26.81 7.39
N GLU A 4 -15.61 26.50 8.12
CA GLU A 4 -14.27 26.30 7.55
C GLU A 4 -14.20 24.92 6.90
N VAL A 5 -14.24 24.91 5.57
CA VAL A 5 -13.92 23.73 4.76
C VAL A 5 -12.39 23.64 4.68
N SER A 6 -11.76 22.78 5.48
CA SER A 6 -10.37 22.39 5.24
C SER A 6 -10.33 21.49 4.00
N GLN A 7 -10.16 22.11 2.83
CA GLN A 7 -9.64 21.42 1.66
C GLN A 7 -8.29 20.82 2.06
N LEU A 8 -8.16 19.49 2.00
CA LEU A 8 -6.85 18.87 1.98
C LEU A 8 -6.11 19.49 0.80
N PRO A 9 -4.92 20.09 1.00
CA PRO A 9 -4.15 20.60 -0.12
C PRO A 9 -3.92 19.45 -1.11
N PRO A 10 -3.88 19.73 -2.44
CA PRO A 10 -3.36 18.75 -3.37
C PRO A 10 -2.02 18.29 -2.81
N ALA A 11 -1.77 16.98 -2.80
CA ALA A 11 -0.46 16.49 -2.40
C ALA A 11 0.58 17.18 -3.29
N ASP A 12 1.27 18.18 -2.74
CA ASP A 12 2.43 18.76 -3.38
C ASP A 12 3.33 17.58 -3.68
N LYS A 13 3.59 17.33 -4.97
CA LYS A 13 4.64 16.40 -5.37
C LYS A 13 5.86 16.84 -4.59
N ALA A 14 6.32 16.01 -3.65
CA ALA A 14 7.43 16.33 -2.79
C ALA A 14 8.66 16.63 -3.66
N GLU A 15 8.85 17.91 -3.99
CA GLU A 15 10.03 18.38 -4.71
C GLU A 15 11.17 18.36 -3.69
N GLY A 16 11.96 17.28 -3.73
CA GLY A 16 13.18 17.18 -2.92
C GLY A 16 13.44 15.85 -2.21
N GLY A 17 12.67 14.80 -2.47
CA GLY A 17 13.07 13.45 -2.06
C GLY A 17 14.21 12.94 -2.93
N SER A 18 15.35 12.54 -2.35
CA SER A 18 16.34 11.72 -3.08
C SER A 18 15.63 10.56 -3.77
N PRO A 19 15.97 10.21 -5.03
CA PRO A 19 15.31 9.12 -5.72
C PRO A 19 15.33 7.87 -4.86
N ILE A 20 14.14 7.36 -4.51
CA ILE A 20 14.03 6.07 -3.80
C ILE A 20 14.70 5.03 -4.69
N THR A 21 15.81 4.46 -4.21
CA THR A 21 16.49 3.37 -4.91
C THR A 21 15.83 2.06 -4.48
N LEU A 22 15.11 1.45 -5.41
CA LEU A 22 14.47 0.16 -5.18
C LEU A 22 15.47 -0.96 -5.49
N PRO A 23 15.68 -1.93 -4.58
CA PRO A 23 16.56 -3.06 -4.87
C PRO A 23 15.92 -3.96 -5.93
N GLY A 24 16.73 -4.48 -6.85
CA GLY A 24 16.29 -5.59 -7.70
C GLY A 24 16.22 -6.86 -6.87
N VAL A 25 15.05 -7.49 -6.78
CA VAL A 25 14.88 -8.80 -6.14
C VAL A 25 14.52 -9.79 -7.23
N ASP A 26 15.46 -10.68 -7.54
CA ASP A 26 15.31 -11.76 -8.51
C ASP A 26 15.65 -13.07 -7.81
N LEU A 27 14.62 -13.83 -7.46
CA LEU A 27 14.81 -15.06 -6.72
C LEU A 27 15.00 -16.25 -7.67
N PRO A 28 16.09 -17.02 -7.53
CA PRO A 28 16.37 -18.17 -8.39
C PRO A 28 15.39 -19.33 -8.19
N LEU A 29 14.51 -19.25 -7.18
CA LEU A 29 13.56 -20.28 -6.79
C LEU A 29 12.17 -19.66 -6.64
N ALA A 30 11.14 -20.46 -6.93
CA ALA A 30 9.76 -20.06 -6.65
C ALA A 30 9.52 -20.05 -5.13
N LEU A 31 9.00 -18.95 -4.60
CA LEU A 31 8.58 -18.82 -3.21
C LEU A 31 7.06 -18.73 -3.11
N ASN A 32 6.51 -19.41 -2.11
CA ASN A 32 5.16 -19.22 -1.64
C ASN A 32 5.23 -18.70 -0.22
N ILE A 33 4.82 -17.45 -0.05
CA ILE A 33 4.73 -16.76 1.23
C ILE A 33 3.28 -16.88 1.67
N SER A 34 3.01 -17.74 2.63
CA SER A 34 1.66 -17.93 3.15
C SER A 34 1.65 -17.86 4.66
N GLY A 35 0.59 -17.28 5.22
CA GLY A 35 0.41 -17.22 6.67
C GLY A 35 1.31 -16.20 7.37
N VAL A 36 1.83 -15.20 6.67
CA VAL A 36 2.46 -14.06 7.34
C VAL A 36 1.38 -13.30 8.09
N ARG A 37 1.49 -13.28 9.41
CA ARG A 37 0.57 -12.66 10.35
C ARG A 37 1.40 -11.97 11.41
N LEU A 38 1.53 -10.66 11.29
CA LEU A 38 2.30 -9.83 12.22
C LEU A 38 1.31 -9.03 13.07
N GLY A 39 1.50 -9.09 14.39
CA GLY A 39 0.79 -8.22 15.33
C GLY A 39 1.36 -6.80 15.34
N PRO A 40 1.05 -6.01 16.38
CA PRO A 40 1.43 -4.61 16.44
C PRO A 40 2.94 -4.40 16.33
N PHE A 41 3.35 -3.43 15.52
CA PHE A 41 4.74 -3.04 15.35
C PHE A 41 4.92 -1.54 15.58
N THR A 42 5.87 -1.21 16.44
CA THR A 42 6.26 0.16 16.77
C THR A 42 7.72 0.35 16.42
N PHE A 43 8.04 1.42 15.71
CA PHE A 43 9.42 1.80 15.38
C PHE A 43 9.69 3.20 15.94
N ASN A 44 10.73 3.33 16.78
CA ASN A 44 11.09 4.59 17.45
C ASN A 44 9.93 5.26 18.19
N GLY A 45 9.07 4.47 18.84
CA GLY A 45 7.89 4.97 19.56
C GLY A 45 6.67 5.24 18.67
N ASN A 46 6.81 5.23 17.35
CA ASN A 46 5.71 5.44 16.42
C ASN A 46 5.09 4.10 16.01
N ARG A 47 3.76 3.98 16.16
CA ARG A 47 3.02 2.81 15.69
C ARG A 47 3.04 2.80 14.16
N VAL A 48 3.58 1.73 13.58
CA VAL A 48 3.66 1.54 12.13
C VAL A 48 2.45 0.76 11.63
N TRP A 49 2.04 -0.28 12.35
CA TRP A 49 0.79 -1.01 12.14
C TRP A 49 0.34 -1.70 13.43
N ASP A 50 -0.96 -1.96 13.53
CA ASP A 50 -1.56 -2.85 14.52
C ASP A 50 -1.62 -4.29 14.03
N ARG A 51 -1.77 -4.46 12.72
CA ARG A 51 -1.82 -5.76 12.07
C ARG A 51 -1.30 -5.68 10.65
N PHE A 52 -0.45 -6.62 10.29
CA PHE A 52 0.00 -6.82 8.91
C PHE A 52 -0.13 -8.29 8.53
N GLU A 53 -0.77 -8.57 7.39
CA GLU A 53 -0.89 -9.92 6.85
C GLU A 53 -0.49 -9.97 5.39
N LEU A 54 0.19 -11.04 4.99
CA LEU A 54 0.62 -11.23 3.61
C LEU A 54 0.54 -12.69 3.20
N ASP A 55 -0.16 -12.91 2.09
CA ASP A 55 -0.18 -14.15 1.32
C ASP A 55 0.21 -13.80 -0.12
N ALA A 56 1.35 -14.31 -0.59
CA ALA A 56 1.92 -14.04 -1.90
C ALA A 56 2.67 -15.25 -2.47
N GLY A 57 2.89 -15.28 -3.78
CA GLY A 57 3.74 -16.29 -4.39
C GLY A 57 4.34 -15.78 -5.69
N GLY A 58 5.55 -16.23 -6.00
CA GLY A 58 6.27 -15.73 -7.15
C GLY A 58 7.55 -16.50 -7.43
N SER A 59 8.18 -16.18 -8.55
CA SER A 59 9.49 -16.70 -8.95
C SER A 59 10.24 -15.63 -9.72
N GLY A 60 11.56 -15.57 -9.57
CA GLY A 60 12.35 -14.49 -10.13
C GLY A 60 11.93 -13.15 -9.54
N ALA A 61 11.58 -12.21 -10.41
CA ALA A 61 11.06 -10.90 -10.02
C ALA A 61 9.53 -10.81 -10.04
N ALA A 62 8.80 -11.82 -10.54
CA ALA A 62 7.35 -11.73 -10.72
C ALA A 62 6.60 -12.31 -9.51
N TRP A 63 5.76 -11.48 -8.90
CA TRP A 63 5.03 -11.78 -7.67
C TRP A 63 3.54 -11.59 -7.85
N ASN A 64 2.77 -12.55 -7.36
CA ASN A 64 1.33 -12.47 -7.21
C ASN A 64 0.97 -12.30 -5.74
N ILE A 65 0.46 -11.12 -5.37
CA ILE A 65 -0.12 -10.85 -4.06
C ILE A 65 -1.54 -11.41 -4.06
N LYS A 66 -1.75 -12.49 -3.30
CA LYS A 66 -3.09 -13.06 -3.10
C LYS A 66 -3.89 -12.20 -2.13
N ARG A 67 -3.23 -11.75 -1.06
CA ARG A 67 -3.80 -10.86 -0.07
C ARG A 67 -2.68 -10.13 0.66
N ALA A 68 -2.79 -8.81 0.73
CA ALA A 68 -2.11 -7.99 1.72
C ALA A 68 -3.18 -7.32 2.58
N TRP A 69 -2.98 -7.30 3.90
CA TRP A 69 -3.84 -6.59 4.83
C TRP A 69 -2.99 -5.74 5.76
N TYR A 70 -3.39 -4.50 5.95
CA TYR A 70 -2.77 -3.53 6.83
C TYR A 70 -3.83 -2.88 7.70
N GLN A 71 -3.54 -2.71 8.98
CA GLN A 71 -4.39 -1.97 9.91
C GLN A 71 -3.53 -1.04 10.76
N LEU A 72 -4.01 0.19 10.94
CA LEU A 72 -3.50 1.15 11.91
C LEU A 72 -4.69 1.88 12.53
N GLY A 73 -4.93 1.70 13.82
CA GLY A 73 -6.16 2.17 14.48
C GLY A 73 -7.40 1.66 13.74
N GLU A 74 -8.22 2.61 13.31
CA GLU A 74 -9.45 2.37 12.55
C GLU A 74 -9.22 2.34 11.04
N TYR A 75 -8.03 2.69 10.56
CA TYR A 75 -7.69 2.61 9.14
C TYR A 75 -7.39 1.17 8.75
N THR A 76 -8.10 0.63 7.75
CA THR A 76 -7.77 -0.68 7.17
C THR A 76 -7.52 -0.57 5.67
N VAL A 77 -6.53 -1.32 5.18
CA VAL A 77 -6.21 -1.39 3.76
C VAL A 77 -6.03 -2.85 3.38
N SER A 78 -6.66 -3.26 2.29
CA SER A 78 -6.45 -4.56 1.66
C SER A 78 -6.00 -4.38 0.22
N ALA A 79 -5.12 -5.27 -0.24
CA ALA A 79 -4.64 -5.25 -1.62
C ALA A 79 -4.44 -6.65 -2.18
N ALA A 80 -4.63 -6.79 -3.49
CA ALA A 80 -4.30 -8.00 -4.25
C ALA A 80 -3.87 -7.61 -5.68
N GLY A 81 -3.05 -8.45 -6.31
CA GLY A 81 -2.62 -8.22 -7.69
C GLY A 81 -1.18 -8.65 -7.96
N ARG A 82 -0.51 -7.96 -8.89
CA ARG A 82 0.83 -8.34 -9.38
C ARG A 82 1.87 -7.24 -9.13
N ILE A 83 3.07 -7.66 -8.79
CA ILE A 83 4.26 -6.81 -8.64
C ILE A 83 5.41 -7.49 -9.40
N GLU A 84 6.23 -6.71 -10.11
CA GLU A 84 7.53 -7.19 -10.61
C GLU A 84 8.65 -6.45 -9.88
N THR A 85 9.49 -7.12 -9.08
CA THR A 85 10.55 -6.50 -8.27
C THR A 85 11.84 -6.24 -9.06
N ARG A 86 11.71 -5.72 -10.29
CA ARG A 86 12.81 -5.34 -11.17
C ARG A 86 12.56 -3.94 -11.72
N ARG A 87 13.64 -3.21 -12.06
CA ARG A 87 13.57 -1.82 -12.53
C ARG A 87 12.84 -0.98 -11.48
N ASP A 88 11.85 -0.18 -11.88
CA ASP A 88 11.10 0.72 -11.00
C ASP A 88 9.90 0.04 -10.30
N TRP A 89 9.93 -1.29 -10.26
CA TRP A 89 8.90 -2.14 -9.67
C TRP A 89 7.50 -1.88 -10.23
N PRO A 90 7.19 -2.34 -11.46
CA PRO A 90 5.84 -2.17 -11.99
C PRO A 90 4.81 -2.96 -11.18
N VAL A 91 3.67 -2.34 -10.94
CA VAL A 91 2.58 -2.87 -10.13
C VAL A 91 1.25 -2.77 -10.87
N ASN A 92 0.37 -3.72 -10.57
CA ASN A 92 -1.04 -3.67 -10.87
C ASN A 92 -1.78 -4.28 -9.69
N LEU A 93 -2.30 -3.43 -8.81
CA LEU A 93 -2.96 -3.83 -7.57
C LEU A 93 -4.37 -3.26 -7.52
N GLU A 94 -5.31 -4.11 -7.11
CA GLU A 94 -6.61 -3.68 -6.61
C GLU A 94 -6.46 -3.41 -5.11
N VAL A 95 -6.90 -2.24 -4.67
CA VAL A 95 -6.76 -1.77 -3.29
C VAL A 95 -8.12 -1.34 -2.79
N LYS A 96 -8.45 -1.77 -1.58
CA LYS A 96 -9.61 -1.29 -0.84
C LYS A 96 -9.13 -0.68 0.46
N ALA A 97 -9.58 0.52 0.77
CA ALA A 97 -9.32 1.17 2.04
C ALA A 97 -10.64 1.47 2.74
N ASP A 98 -10.69 1.15 4.02
CA ASP A 98 -11.72 1.57 4.94
C ASP A 98 -11.10 2.64 5.84
N ILE A 99 -11.70 3.83 5.80
CA ILE A 99 -11.15 5.01 6.45
C ILE A 99 -12.28 5.65 7.27
N PRO A 100 -12.06 5.90 8.57
CA PRO A 100 -13.05 6.60 9.38
C PRO A 100 -13.31 7.98 8.77
N PRO A 101 -14.59 8.34 8.58
CA PRO A 101 -14.95 9.60 7.95
C PRO A 101 -14.55 10.77 8.85
N PRO A 102 -14.14 11.92 8.28
CA PRO A 102 -13.94 13.13 9.08
C PRO A 102 -15.26 13.62 9.70
N TYR A 103 -16.41 13.35 9.05
CA TYR A 103 -17.77 13.56 9.54
C TYR A 103 -18.73 12.56 8.87
N GLY A 104 -19.69 11.98 9.60
CA GLY A 104 -20.73 11.10 9.03
C GLY A 104 -20.42 9.60 9.12
N ASP A 105 -21.00 8.80 8.21
CA ASP A 105 -20.88 7.33 8.16
C ASP A 105 -19.62 6.86 7.40
N GLU A 106 -19.20 5.61 7.65
CA GLU A 106 -17.97 4.94 7.16
C GLU A 106 -17.68 5.14 5.65
N TRP A 107 -16.42 5.42 5.27
CA TRP A 107 -16.00 5.59 3.87
C TRP A 107 -15.25 4.37 3.37
N LEU A 108 -15.84 3.68 2.39
CA LEU A 108 -15.15 2.63 1.62
C LEU A 108 -14.59 3.22 0.32
N LEU A 109 -13.28 3.08 0.12
CA LEU A 109 -12.58 3.51 -1.07
C LEU A 109 -12.05 2.28 -1.84
N ASP A 110 -12.54 2.09 -3.06
CA ASP A 110 -11.98 1.12 -4.01
C ASP A 110 -11.09 1.86 -5.03
N ALA A 111 -9.84 1.43 -5.16
CA ALA A 111 -8.85 2.02 -6.05
C ALA A 111 -8.08 0.96 -6.82
N ARG A 112 -7.65 1.31 -8.03
CA ARG A 112 -6.65 0.55 -8.79
C ARG A 112 -5.35 1.34 -8.80
N LEU A 113 -4.28 0.66 -8.40
CA LEU A 113 -2.93 1.18 -8.45
C LEU A 113 -2.19 0.53 -9.62
N SER A 114 -1.72 1.36 -10.54
CA SER A 114 -0.97 0.89 -11.71
C SER A 114 0.19 1.84 -12.01
N GLY A 115 1.28 1.30 -12.54
CA GLY A 115 2.49 2.07 -12.87
C GLY A 115 3.72 1.47 -12.22
N SER A 116 4.74 2.28 -11.96
CA SER A 116 5.93 1.92 -11.19
C SER A 116 5.74 2.33 -9.72
N VAL A 117 6.36 1.65 -8.76
CA VAL A 117 6.35 2.11 -7.35
C VAL A 117 6.96 3.51 -7.23
N ARG A 118 7.89 3.88 -8.12
CA ARG A 118 8.50 5.21 -8.16
C ARG A 118 7.56 6.31 -8.68
N ASP A 119 6.68 5.98 -9.62
CA ASP A 119 5.78 6.94 -10.30
C ASP A 119 4.30 6.56 -10.11
N LEU A 120 3.97 5.99 -8.95
CA LEU A 120 2.70 5.35 -8.68
C LEU A 120 1.53 6.30 -8.92
N MET A 121 0.59 5.89 -9.78
CA MET A 121 -0.65 6.63 -10.01
C MET A 121 -1.80 5.90 -9.32
N VAL A 122 -2.61 6.66 -8.57
CA VAL A 122 -3.81 6.18 -7.89
C VAL A 122 -5.02 6.58 -8.70
N ALA A 123 -5.85 5.60 -9.08
CA ALA A 123 -7.17 5.85 -9.65
C ALA A 123 -8.24 5.24 -8.75
N ALA A 124 -9.17 6.06 -8.27
CA ALA A 124 -10.33 5.64 -7.49
C ALA A 124 -11.61 5.73 -8.33
N SER A 125 -12.60 4.88 -8.06
CA SER A 125 -13.89 4.83 -8.75
C SER A 125 -15.05 4.94 -7.79
#